data_AF-A0A6G8QCJ5-F1
#
_entry.id   AF-A0A6G8QCJ5-F1
#
_cell.length_a   1.000
_cell.length_b   1.000
_cell.length_c   1.000
_cell.angle_alpha   90.00
_cell.angle_beta   90.00
_cell.angle_gamma   90.00
#
_symmetry.space_group_name_H-M   'P 1'
#
loop_
_entity.id
_entity.type
_entity.pdbx_description
1 polymer ?
#
loop_
_entity_poly.entity_id
_entity_poly.type
_entity_poly.pdbx_seq_one_letter_code
_entity_poly.pdbx_strand_id
1 'polypeptide(L)'
;MPENDFYTPTDIDRLRMENELLEFEVRFLRAHLGLSGGQGSSTSLQRLSRLEEAERDLVLLLRRMSGSRAGRVFRLNANFKTLEERYLLTPTPQDPGSPRRLEYLEGAERDLVLLLKRMGRPPLGRAFRLKREFRTLEQRYL
;
A
#
# COMPACT_ATOMS: atom_id res chain seq x y z
N MET A 1 -44.81 -49.28 3.20
CA MET A 1 -44.13 -48.47 2.17
C MET A 1 -43.28 -47.47 2.94
N PRO A 2 -41.95 -47.45 2.83
CA PRO A 2 -41.15 -46.52 3.61
C PRO A 2 -41.37 -45.12 3.05
N GLU A 3 -41.56 -44.18 3.97
CA GLU A 3 -41.81 -42.77 3.72
C GLU A 3 -40.63 -42.19 2.92
N ASN A 4 -40.94 -41.59 1.77
CA ASN A 4 -39.99 -40.77 1.03
C ASN A 4 -39.84 -39.44 1.80
N ASP A 5 -39.13 -39.50 2.95
CA ASP A 5 -38.66 -38.32 3.69
C ASP A 5 -37.47 -37.70 2.95
N PHE A 6 -37.69 -37.33 1.69
CA PHE A 6 -36.76 -36.48 0.97
C PHE A 6 -36.85 -35.07 1.55
N TYR A 7 -35.74 -34.60 2.10
CA TYR A 7 -35.60 -33.24 2.60
C TYR A 7 -36.04 -32.23 1.52
N THR A 8 -37.12 -31.49 1.80
CA THR A 8 -37.53 -30.34 1.01
C THR A 8 -36.98 -29.09 1.69
N PRO A 9 -36.00 -28.38 1.08
CA PRO A 9 -35.44 -27.18 1.69
C PRO A 9 -36.53 -26.14 1.93
N THR A 10 -36.67 -25.72 3.19
CA THR A 10 -37.55 -24.62 3.59
C THR A 10 -37.02 -23.31 3.02
N ASP A 11 -37.85 -22.27 2.87
CA ASP A 11 -37.37 -20.96 2.40
C ASP A 11 -36.27 -20.37 3.31
N ILE A 12 -36.30 -20.71 4.61
CA ILE A 12 -35.22 -20.37 5.55
C ILE A 12 -33.91 -21.09 5.20
N ASP A 13 -33.99 -22.36 4.80
CA ASP A 13 -32.83 -23.14 4.39
C ASP A 13 -32.26 -22.61 3.07
N ARG A 14 -33.11 -22.14 2.15
CA ARG A 14 -32.69 -21.45 0.92
C ARG A 14 -31.94 -20.16 1.23
N LEU A 15 -32.48 -19.31 2.10
CA LEU A 15 -31.81 -18.06 2.51
C LEU A 15 -30.49 -18.33 3.23
N ARG A 16 -30.43 -19.40 4.03
CA ARG A 16 -29.19 -19.83 4.68
C ARG A 16 -28.15 -20.29 3.66
N MET A 17 -28.56 -21.11 2.69
CA MET A 17 -27.70 -21.59 1.61
C MET A 17 -27.21 -20.43 0.72
N GLU A 18 -28.07 -19.45 0.43
CA GLU A 18 -27.69 -18.23 -0.32
C GLU A 18 -26.67 -17.39 0.46
N ASN A 19 -26.88 -17.21 1.77
CA ASN A 19 -25.90 -16.52 2.63
C ASN A 19 -24.56 -17.28 2.67
N GLU A 20 -24.59 -18.59 2.83
CA GLU A 20 -23.38 -19.43 2.82
C GLU A 20 -22.66 -19.32 1.46
N LEU A 21 -23.39 -19.34 0.34
CA LEU A 21 -22.83 -19.17 -1.00
C LEU A 21 -22.18 -17.78 -1.16
N LEU A 22 -22.86 -16.72 -0.73
CA LEU A 22 -22.34 -15.35 -0.78
C LEU A 22 -21.08 -15.20 0.09
N GLU A 23 -21.05 -15.81 1.28
CA GLU A 23 -19.87 -15.82 2.13
C GLU A 23 -18.68 -16.52 1.47
N PHE A 24 -18.93 -17.65 0.78
CA PHE A 24 -17.90 -18.34 0.00
C PHE A 24 -17.39 -17.48 -1.15
N GLU A 25 -18.26 -16.82 -1.89
CA GLU A 25 -17.88 -15.96 -3.01
C GLU A 25 -17.08 -14.75 -2.54
N VAL A 26 -17.51 -14.08 -1.47
CA VAL A 26 -16.76 -12.98 -0.85
C VAL A 26 -15.41 -13.47 -0.35
N ARG A 27 -15.33 -14.65 0.26
CA ARG A 27 -14.06 -15.23 0.72
C ARG A 27 -13.15 -15.60 -0.44
N PHE A 28 -13.70 -16.13 -1.53
CA PHE A 28 -12.97 -16.47 -2.75
C PHE A 28 -12.44 -15.21 -3.44
N LEU A 29 -13.27 -14.19 -3.62
CA LEU A 29 -12.87 -12.89 -4.17
C LEU A 29 -11.79 -12.24 -3.30
N ARG A 30 -11.93 -12.28 -1.98
CA ARG A 30 -10.89 -11.81 -1.05
C ARG A 30 -9.60 -12.61 -1.16
N ALA A 31 -9.67 -13.93 -1.29
CA ALA A 31 -8.49 -14.76 -1.47
C ALA A 31 -7.80 -14.49 -2.83
N HIS A 32 -8.58 -14.31 -3.89
CA HIS A 32 -8.10 -13.98 -5.23
C HIS A 32 -7.47 -12.58 -5.29
N LEU A 33 -7.99 -11.64 -4.51
CA LEU A 33 -7.44 -10.29 -4.35
C LEU A 33 -6.28 -10.21 -3.33
N GLY A 34 -5.82 -11.35 -2.78
CA GLY A 34 -4.72 -11.36 -1.79
C GLY A 34 -5.08 -10.81 -0.41
N LEU A 35 -6.37 -10.61 -0.12
CA LEU A 35 -6.91 -10.08 1.14
C LEU A 35 -7.12 -11.15 2.21
N SER A 36 -6.41 -12.29 2.13
CA SER A 36 -6.48 -13.35 3.14
C SER A 36 -5.71 -12.96 4.41
N GLY A 37 -6.38 -12.17 5.26
CA GLY A 37 -5.93 -11.83 6.61
C GLY A 37 -7.15 -11.52 7.48
N GLY A 38 -7.48 -12.43 8.39
CA GLY A 38 -8.62 -12.34 9.29
C GLY A 38 -8.64 -11.07 10.16
N GLN A 39 -9.83 -10.70 10.63
CA GLN A 39 -10.12 -9.57 11.54
C GLN A 39 -9.81 -8.15 11.02
N GLY A 40 -9.41 -8.03 9.75
CA GLY A 40 -8.68 -6.85 9.29
C GLY A 40 -9.44 -5.76 8.54
N SER A 41 -10.76 -5.59 8.65
CA SER A 41 -11.42 -4.48 7.92
C SER A 41 -11.01 -3.09 8.44
N SER A 42 -10.71 -2.95 9.74
CA SER A 42 -10.14 -1.72 10.29
C SER A 42 -8.63 -1.63 10.09
N THR A 43 -7.91 -2.75 10.18
CA THR A 43 -6.44 -2.77 9.98
C THR A 43 -6.06 -2.66 8.50
N SER A 44 -6.89 -3.12 7.56
CA SER A 44 -6.69 -2.96 6.12
C SER A 44 -6.98 -1.53 5.67
N LEU A 45 -8.03 -0.88 6.19
CA LEU A 45 -8.28 0.54 5.98
C LEU A 45 -7.19 1.41 6.62
N GLN A 46 -6.78 1.10 7.85
CA GLN A 46 -5.64 1.79 8.48
C GLN A 46 -4.34 1.56 7.70
N ARG A 47 -4.08 0.34 7.22
CA ARG A 47 -2.91 0.03 6.40
C ARG A 47 -2.95 0.75 5.05
N LEU A 48 -4.09 0.74 4.36
CA LEU A 48 -4.31 1.51 3.13
C LEU A 48 -4.04 3.00 3.38
N SER A 49 -4.59 3.58 4.45
CA SER A 49 -4.35 4.98 4.78
C SER A 49 -2.86 5.27 5.06
N ARG A 50 -2.14 4.38 5.74
CA ARG A 50 -0.70 4.50 5.96
C ARG A 50 0.10 4.40 4.67
N LEU A 51 -0.30 3.52 3.76
CA LEU A 51 0.36 3.38 2.47
C LEU A 51 0.12 4.60 1.57
N GLU A 52 -1.09 5.17 1.59
CA GLU A 52 -1.40 6.43 0.92
C GLU A 52 -0.62 7.61 1.52
N GLU A 53 -0.46 7.65 2.83
CA GLU A 53 0.41 8.61 3.51
C GLU A 53 1.88 8.45 3.09
N ALA A 54 2.36 7.21 2.99
CA ALA A 54 3.71 6.91 2.53
C ALA A 54 3.96 7.38 1.09
N GLU A 55 3.00 7.19 0.19
CA GLU A 55 3.06 7.73 -1.17
C GLU A 55 3.15 9.26 -1.17
N ARG A 56 2.30 9.94 -0.39
CA ARG A 56 2.33 11.41 -0.27
C ARG A 56 3.65 11.90 0.29
N ASP A 57 4.15 11.26 1.35
CA ASP A 57 5.43 11.58 1.98
C ASP A 57 6.59 11.38 0.99
N LEU A 58 6.55 10.29 0.19
CA LEU A 58 7.53 10.03 -0.88
C LEU A 58 7.51 11.11 -1.95
N VAL A 59 6.33 11.45 -2.48
CA VAL A 59 6.19 12.48 -3.52
C VAL A 59 6.67 13.85 -3.01
N LEU A 60 6.31 14.21 -1.78
CA LEU A 60 6.75 15.46 -1.15
C LEU A 60 8.27 15.49 -0.98
N LEU A 61 8.86 14.38 -0.52
CA LEU A 61 10.29 14.27 -0.32
C LEU A 61 11.04 14.32 -1.67
N LEU A 62 10.55 13.63 -2.70
CA LEU A 62 11.11 13.69 -4.06
C LEU A 62 11.04 15.11 -4.64
N ARG A 63 9.89 15.79 -4.52
CA ARG A 63 9.74 17.19 -4.96
C ARG A 63 10.69 18.14 -4.24
N ARG A 64 10.84 17.98 -2.92
CA ARG A 64 11.74 18.81 -2.11
C ARG A 64 13.20 18.55 -2.45
N MET A 65 13.56 17.30 -2.70
CA MET A 65 14.91 16.94 -3.13
C MET A 65 15.21 17.46 -4.52
N SER A 66 14.31 17.31 -5.50
CA SER A 66 14.50 17.78 -6.87
C SER A 66 14.53 19.32 -6.96
N GLY A 67 13.75 20.01 -6.11
CA GLY A 67 13.76 21.48 -6.00
C GLY A 67 14.94 22.06 -5.19
N SER A 68 15.71 21.24 -4.48
CA SER A 68 16.86 21.71 -3.70
C SER A 68 18.09 21.95 -4.58
N ARG A 69 19.02 22.83 -4.14
CA ARG A 69 20.36 22.94 -4.75
C ARG A 69 21.09 21.59 -4.81
N ALA A 70 20.81 20.69 -3.86
CA ALA A 70 21.33 19.32 -3.86
C ALA A 70 20.62 18.38 -4.86
N GLY A 71 19.48 18.78 -5.43
CA GLY A 71 18.70 18.00 -6.40
C GLY A 71 19.48 17.65 -7.65
N ARG A 72 20.36 18.54 -8.12
CA ARG A 72 21.26 18.24 -9.25
C ARG A 72 22.22 17.08 -8.94
N VAL A 73 22.68 16.98 -7.70
CA VAL A 73 23.55 15.88 -7.25
C VAL A 73 22.75 14.59 -7.11
N PHE A 74 21.53 14.66 -6.59
CA PHE A 74 20.65 13.48 -6.51
C PHE A 74 20.28 12.92 -7.89
N ARG A 75 20.10 13.78 -8.90
CA ARG A 75 19.85 13.35 -10.29
C ARG A 75 21.02 12.58 -10.94
N LEU A 76 22.24 12.70 -10.41
CA LEU A 76 23.36 11.86 -10.85
C LEU A 76 23.20 10.41 -10.38
N ASN A 77 22.40 10.17 -9.33
CA ASN A 77 22.08 8.81 -8.89
C ASN A 77 20.93 8.26 -9.73
N ALA A 78 21.23 7.26 -10.56
CA ALA A 78 20.25 6.59 -11.41
C ALA A 78 18.99 6.14 -10.63
N ASN A 79 19.15 5.70 -9.38
CA ASN A 79 18.02 5.27 -8.55
C ASN A 79 17.10 6.42 -8.12
N PHE A 80 17.65 7.62 -7.92
CA PHE A 80 16.81 8.77 -7.60
C PHE A 80 16.06 9.23 -8.86
N LYS A 81 16.74 9.19 -10.02
CA LYS A 81 16.14 9.52 -11.31
C LYS A 81 14.95 8.58 -11.64
N THR A 82 15.10 7.28 -11.44
CA THR A 82 14.01 6.33 -11.66
C THR A 82 12.82 6.56 -10.71
N LEU A 83 13.07 6.91 -9.45
CA LEU A 83 12.00 7.28 -8.51
C LEU A 83 11.32 8.60 -8.90
N GLU A 84 12.09 9.60 -9.33
CA GLU A 84 11.56 10.87 -9.83
C GLU A 84 10.66 10.64 -11.05
N GLU A 85 11.08 9.79 -11.99
CA GLU A 85 10.29 9.41 -13.17
C GLU A 85 9.03 8.62 -12.79
N ARG A 86 9.13 7.66 -11.88
CA ARG A 86 8.02 6.78 -11.49
C ARG A 86 6.93 7.48 -10.68
N TYR A 87 7.29 8.43 -9.82
CA TYR A 87 6.36 9.05 -8.88
C TYR A 87 6.01 10.51 -9.20
N LEU A 88 6.85 11.24 -9.96
CA LEU A 88 6.54 12.62 -10.36
C LEU A 88 6.11 12.77 -11.83
N LEU A 89 6.62 11.93 -12.74
CA LEU A 89 6.34 12.03 -14.17
C LEU A 89 5.27 11.04 -14.63
N THR A 90 5.20 9.87 -14.02
CA THR A 90 4.19 8.86 -14.36
C THR A 90 2.89 9.15 -13.60
N PRO A 91 1.74 9.24 -14.28
CA PRO A 91 0.47 9.45 -13.60
C PRO A 91 0.16 8.27 -12.68
N THR A 92 -0.16 8.58 -11.43
CA THR A 92 -0.60 7.63 -10.42
C THR A 92 -1.78 6.79 -10.95
N PRO A 93 -1.79 5.46 -10.76
CA PRO A 93 -2.94 4.64 -11.13
C PRO A 93 -4.19 5.13 -10.38
N GLN A 94 -5.20 5.58 -11.14
CA GLN A 94 -6.36 6.30 -10.60
C GLN A 94 -7.37 5.40 -9.88
N ASP A 95 -7.34 4.09 -10.09
CA ASP A 95 -8.37 3.17 -9.60
C ASP A 95 -8.24 2.94 -8.08
N PRO A 96 -9.09 3.58 -7.26
CA PRO A 96 -9.04 3.42 -5.81
C PRO A 96 -9.57 2.02 -5.47
N GLY A 97 -8.70 1.19 -4.90
CA GLY A 97 -9.06 -0.19 -4.51
C GLY A 97 -8.70 -1.28 -5.53
N SER A 98 -8.05 -0.95 -6.66
CA SER A 98 -7.50 -1.99 -7.54
C SER A 98 -6.30 -2.70 -6.88
N PRO A 99 -6.09 -4.00 -7.13
CA PRO A 99 -4.91 -4.71 -6.63
C PRO A 99 -3.61 -4.06 -7.14
N ARG A 100 -3.62 -3.51 -8.35
CA ARG A 100 -2.50 -2.73 -8.91
C ARG A 100 -2.20 -1.45 -8.12
N ARG A 101 -3.23 -0.77 -7.60
CA ARG A 101 -3.06 0.41 -6.74
C ARG A 101 -2.45 0.02 -5.40
N LEU A 102 -2.90 -1.09 -4.81
CA LEU A 102 -2.31 -1.64 -3.59
C LEU A 102 -0.83 -2.00 -3.77
N GLU A 103 -0.48 -2.72 -4.84
CA GLU A 103 0.91 -3.06 -5.16
C GLU A 103 1.79 -1.80 -5.38
N TYR A 104 1.24 -0.79 -6.06
CA TYR A 104 1.91 0.49 -6.24
C TYR A 104 2.19 1.19 -4.91
N LEU A 105 1.19 1.22 -4.03
CA LEU A 105 1.27 1.84 -2.71
C LEU A 105 2.27 1.11 -1.79
N GLU A 106 2.27 -0.23 -1.79
CA GLU A 106 3.29 -1.02 -1.08
C GLU A 106 4.69 -0.82 -1.68
N GLY A 107 4.79 -0.65 -3.00
CA GLY A 107 6.03 -0.27 -3.67
C GLY A 107 6.54 1.10 -3.22
N ALA A 108 5.64 2.08 -3.10
CA ALA A 108 5.97 3.43 -2.64
C ALA A 108 6.52 3.44 -1.21
N GLU A 109 5.91 2.69 -0.30
CA GLU A 109 6.40 2.54 1.07
C GLU A 109 7.82 1.94 1.10
N ARG A 110 8.06 0.86 0.35
CA ARG A 110 9.39 0.23 0.27
C ARG A 110 10.44 1.18 -0.31
N ASP A 111 10.09 1.89 -1.36
CA ASP A 111 10.96 2.86 -2.01
C ASP A 111 11.28 4.04 -1.07
N LEU A 112 10.31 4.51 -0.30
CA LEU A 112 10.50 5.52 0.74
C LEU A 112 11.46 5.04 1.84
N VAL A 113 11.24 3.83 2.38
CA VAL A 113 12.11 3.23 3.39
C VAL A 113 13.55 3.08 2.87
N LEU A 114 13.72 2.59 1.65
CA LEU A 114 15.03 2.45 1.02
C LEU A 114 15.71 3.80 0.81
N LEU A 115 14.96 4.81 0.38
CA LEU A 115 15.45 6.16 0.19
C LEU A 115 15.88 6.79 1.52
N LEU A 116 15.08 6.65 2.59
CA LEU A 116 15.42 7.09 3.95
C LEU A 116 16.68 6.41 4.47
N LYS A 117 16.78 5.06 4.34
CA LYS A 117 17.99 4.31 4.72
C LYS A 117 19.22 4.80 3.97
N ARG A 118 19.09 5.12 2.68
CA ARG A 118 20.20 5.59 1.85
C ARG A 118 20.60 7.02 2.18
N MET A 119 19.64 7.91 2.40
CA MET A 119 19.91 9.28 2.83
C MET A 119 20.51 9.37 4.23
N GLY A 120 20.11 8.46 5.13
CA GLY A 120 20.65 8.35 6.48
C GLY A 120 22.08 7.80 6.57
N ARG A 121 22.62 7.24 5.47
CA ARG A 121 23.99 6.73 5.42
C ARG A 121 25.02 7.86 5.25
N PRO A 122 26.21 7.73 5.85
CA PRO A 122 27.32 8.67 5.62
C PRO A 122 27.75 8.67 4.14
N PRO A 123 28.26 9.79 3.60
CA PRO A 123 28.57 11.06 4.30
C PRO A 123 27.36 12.01 4.44
N LEU A 124 26.31 11.82 3.63
CA LEU A 124 25.16 12.74 3.57
C LEU A 124 24.21 12.64 4.77
N GLY A 125 24.16 11.48 5.43
CA GLY A 125 23.27 11.23 6.56
C GLY A 125 23.44 12.16 7.75
N ARG A 126 24.65 12.70 7.97
CA ARG A 126 24.87 13.70 9.03
C ARG A 126 24.09 14.99 8.76
N ALA A 127 24.09 15.47 7.52
CA ALA A 127 23.37 16.68 7.14
C ALA A 127 21.84 16.47 7.16
N PHE A 128 21.37 15.30 6.71
CA PHE A 128 19.95 14.97 6.76
C PHE A 128 19.43 14.81 8.19
N ARG A 129 20.21 14.18 9.09
CA ARG A 129 19.88 14.09 10.51
C ARG A 129 19.85 15.43 11.23
N LEU A 130 20.36 16.52 10.66
CA LEU A 130 20.17 17.85 11.26
C LEU A 130 18.78 18.44 10.92
N LYS A 131 18.12 17.94 9.88
CA LYS A 131 16.79 18.40 9.49
C LYS A 131 15.73 17.68 10.31
N ARG A 132 14.93 18.43 11.06
CA ARG A 132 13.81 17.91 11.88
C ARG A 132 12.87 17.03 11.06
N GLU A 133 12.56 17.45 9.85
CA GLU A 133 11.63 16.75 8.93
C GLU A 133 12.13 15.35 8.56
N PHE A 134 13.44 15.21 8.34
CA PHE A 134 14.04 13.91 8.05
C PHE A 134 14.00 12.99 9.28
N ARG A 135 14.22 13.54 10.48
CA ARG A 135 14.08 12.76 11.73
C ARG A 135 12.66 12.27 11.95
N THR A 136 11.65 13.11 11.66
CA THR A 136 10.25 12.71 11.79
C THR A 136 9.91 11.55 10.83
N LEU A 137 10.40 11.60 9.59
CA LEU A 137 10.22 10.51 8.63
C LEU A 137 11.00 9.25 9.01
N GLU A 138 12.24 9.41 9.49
CA GLU A 138 13.04 8.28 10.02
C GLU A 138 12.30 7.60 11.18
N GLN A 139 11.79 8.35 12.16
CA GLN A 139 11.02 7.78 13.29
C GLN A 139 9.70 7.11 12.88
N ARG A 140 9.09 7.52 11.77
CA ARG A 140 7.79 6.99 11.33
C ARG A 140 7.93 5.70 10.53
N TYR A 141 9.04 5.53 9.81
CA TYR A 141 9.21 4.45 8.82
C TYR A 141 10.45 3.57 9.04
N LEU A 142 11.36 3.92 9.95
CA LEU A 142 12.58 3.16 10.30
C LEU A 142 12.65 2.83 11.79
#